data_AF-A0A2H9N8L9-F1
#
_entry.id   AF-A0A2H9N8L9-F1
#
_cell.length_a   1.000
_cell.length_b   1.000
_cell.length_c   1.000
_cell.angle_alpha   90.00
_cell.angle_beta   90.00
_cell.angle_gamma   90.00
#
_symmetry.space_group_name_H-M   'P 1'
#
loop_
_entity.id
_entity.type
_entity.pdbx_description
1 polymer ?
#
loop_
_entity_poly.entity_id
_entity_poly.type
_entity_poly.pdbx_seq_one_letter_code
_entity_poly.pdbx_strand_id
1 'polypeptide(L)'
;MKLILVRHGETYWNKERRVQGGGSDTELSEAGLKQANKLASWLKDKNIDAIISSPLKRAVSTAEAIASRHQLPVEIDAGLKEISVGELEGLSVSSLSTTFSQFLMRWWRKGGSERLPGGESLVELQERSWASIEPLLAEHKDGTVVAVSHYFVILAIIFKALDLPLDYLAKFKVDPGGVSILEFEDYGPRLVAFNDTSY
;
A
#
# COMPACT_ATOMS: atom_id res chain seq x y z
N MET A 1 5.64 9.36 16.32
CA MET A 1 5.14 8.04 15.86
C MET A 1 5.94 7.60 14.66
N LYS A 2 6.26 6.31 14.54
CA LYS A 2 6.86 5.71 13.35
C LYS A 2 5.84 4.84 12.61
N LEU A 3 5.58 5.14 11.35
CA LEU A 3 4.70 4.35 10.49
C LEU A 3 5.52 3.60 9.45
N ILE A 4 5.51 2.28 9.53
CA ILE A 4 6.15 1.39 8.56
C ILE A 4 5.07 0.93 7.57
N LEU A 5 5.10 1.48 6.37
CA LEU A 5 4.23 1.13 5.26
C LEU A 5 4.84 -0.04 4.48
N VAL A 6 4.11 -1.15 4.39
CA VAL A 6 4.55 -2.37 3.73
C VAL A 6 3.62 -2.68 2.57
N ARG A 7 4.16 -2.82 1.36
CA ARG A 7 3.40 -3.41 0.26
C ARG A 7 3.35 -4.92 0.42
N HIS A 8 2.18 -5.52 0.22
CA HIS A 8 2.04 -6.97 0.18
C HIS A 8 3.10 -7.65 -0.73
N GLY A 9 3.46 -8.90 -0.41
CA GLY A 9 4.36 -9.70 -1.25
C GLY A 9 3.78 -9.95 -2.65
N GLU A 10 4.63 -10.43 -3.57
CA GLU A 10 4.23 -10.72 -4.95
C GLU A 10 3.04 -11.70 -5.03
N THR A 11 2.09 -11.43 -5.92
CA THR A 11 1.01 -12.35 -6.30
C THR A 11 1.24 -12.94 -7.69
N TYR A 12 0.49 -13.99 -8.05
CA TYR A 12 0.50 -14.52 -9.42
C TYR A 12 0.12 -13.47 -10.47
N TRP A 13 -0.84 -12.59 -10.15
CA TRP A 13 -1.22 -11.50 -11.06
C TRP A 13 -0.14 -10.42 -11.19
N ASN A 14 0.74 -10.23 -10.19
CA ASN A 14 1.91 -9.35 -10.36
C ASN A 14 2.85 -9.94 -11.42
N LYS A 15 3.14 -11.24 -11.31
CA LYS A 15 3.98 -11.97 -12.26
C LYS A 15 3.39 -11.97 -13.68
N GLU A 16 2.08 -12.11 -13.80
CA GLU A 16 1.35 -12.05 -15.08
C GLU A 16 1.13 -10.63 -15.62
N ARG A 17 1.52 -9.59 -14.86
CA ARG A 17 1.28 -8.18 -15.19
C ARG A 17 -0.20 -7.87 -15.43
N ARG A 18 -1.07 -8.43 -14.60
CA ARG A 18 -2.50 -8.09 -14.53
C ARG A 18 -2.75 -6.97 -13.53
N VAL A 19 -3.68 -6.10 -13.87
CA VAL A 19 -4.14 -5.04 -12.96
C VAL A 19 -4.85 -5.70 -11.78
N GLN A 20 -4.45 -5.31 -10.57
CA GLN A 20 -5.01 -5.77 -9.31
C GLN A 20 -5.47 -4.55 -8.52
N GLY A 21 -6.77 -4.41 -8.34
CA GLY A 21 -7.36 -3.39 -7.48
C GLY A 21 -7.94 -3.98 -6.20
N GLY A 22 -8.89 -3.24 -5.64
CA GLY A 22 -9.69 -3.70 -4.51
C GLY A 22 -10.78 -4.72 -4.88
N GLY A 23 -11.02 -4.98 -6.17
CA GLY A 23 -12.03 -5.93 -6.62
C GLY A 23 -11.59 -7.39 -6.61
N SER A 24 -10.28 -7.64 -6.62
CA SER A 24 -9.70 -8.99 -6.63
C SER A 24 -9.03 -9.34 -5.31
N ASP A 25 -9.26 -10.57 -4.84
CA ASP A 25 -8.72 -11.09 -3.58
C ASP A 25 -7.73 -12.24 -3.83
N THR A 26 -6.66 -11.91 -4.55
CA THR A 26 -5.62 -12.88 -4.96
C THR A 26 -4.70 -13.27 -3.82
N GLU A 27 -4.18 -14.49 -3.88
CA GLU A 27 -3.18 -15.00 -2.95
C GLU A 27 -1.75 -14.62 -3.35
N LEU A 28 -0.82 -14.70 -2.39
CA LEU A 28 0.61 -14.54 -2.64
C LEU A 28 1.13 -15.68 -3.54
N SER A 29 2.10 -15.37 -4.38
CA SER A 29 2.91 -16.38 -5.07
C SER A 29 3.90 -17.02 -4.09
N GLU A 30 4.57 -18.09 -4.52
CA GLU A 30 5.69 -18.67 -3.75
C GLU A 30 6.79 -17.64 -3.46
N ALA A 31 7.04 -16.73 -4.41
CA ALA A 31 8.00 -15.64 -4.22
C ALA A 31 7.47 -14.62 -3.21
N GLY A 32 6.18 -14.29 -3.26
CA GLY A 32 5.51 -13.42 -2.28
C GLY A 32 5.58 -13.97 -0.85
N LEU A 33 5.36 -15.27 -0.67
CA LEU A 33 5.51 -15.93 0.63
C LEU A 33 6.95 -15.85 1.16
N LYS A 34 7.95 -16.00 0.28
CA LYS A 34 9.37 -15.82 0.65
C LYS A 34 9.68 -14.37 1.01
N GLN A 35 9.13 -13.39 0.28
CA GLN A 35 9.27 -11.97 0.59
C GLN A 35 8.68 -11.62 1.95
N ALA A 36 7.47 -12.09 2.25
CA ALA A 36 6.81 -11.89 3.54
C ALA A 36 7.63 -12.47 4.70
N ASN A 37 8.17 -13.68 4.54
CA ASN A 37 9.02 -14.32 5.56
C ASN A 37 10.36 -13.59 5.79
N LYS A 38 10.99 -13.09 4.72
CA LYS A 38 12.21 -12.27 4.83
C LYS A 38 11.92 -10.97 5.56
N LEU A 39 10.84 -10.29 5.19
CA LEU A 39 10.41 -9.05 5.81
C LEU A 39 10.13 -9.24 7.31
N ALA A 40 9.38 -10.29 7.67
CA ALA A 40 9.13 -10.65 9.05
C ALA A 40 10.42 -10.93 9.83
N SER A 41 11.42 -11.55 9.19
CA SER A 41 12.72 -11.80 9.82
C SER A 41 13.55 -10.53 10.00
N TRP A 42 13.44 -9.57 9.08
CA TRP A 42 14.09 -8.25 9.17
C TRP A 42 13.45 -7.36 10.25
N LEU A 43 12.13 -7.44 10.42
CA LEU A 43 11.40 -6.69 11.44
C LEU A 43 11.46 -7.31 12.83
N LYS A 44 11.84 -8.59 12.99
CA LYS A 44 11.71 -9.35 14.25
C LYS A 44 12.28 -8.66 15.50
N ASP A 45 13.37 -7.90 15.36
CA ASP A 45 14.07 -7.25 16.49
C ASP A 45 13.67 -5.77 16.64
N LYS A 46 12.73 -5.28 15.83
CA LYS A 46 12.16 -3.93 15.94
C LYS A 46 11.04 -3.93 16.97
N ASN A 47 10.96 -2.89 17.79
CA ASN A 47 9.78 -2.68 18.63
C ASN A 47 8.61 -2.25 17.74
N ILE A 48 7.55 -3.06 17.70
CA ILE A 48 6.33 -2.80 16.95
C ILE A 48 5.20 -2.86 17.95
N ASP A 49 4.37 -1.83 17.98
CA ASP A 49 3.28 -1.66 18.95
C ASP A 49 1.93 -2.09 18.37
N ALA A 50 1.74 -1.95 17.06
CA ALA A 50 0.52 -2.38 16.36
C ALA A 50 0.79 -2.80 14.92
N ILE A 51 -0.05 -3.71 14.40
CA ILE A 51 -0.03 -4.17 13.02
C ILE A 51 -1.45 -4.07 12.46
N ILE A 52 -1.63 -3.21 11.47
CA ILE A 52 -2.87 -3.09 10.71
C ILE A 52 -2.68 -3.61 9.29
N SER A 53 -3.73 -4.14 8.69
CA SER A 53 -3.70 -4.67 7.34
C SER A 53 -4.96 -4.33 6.56
N SER A 54 -4.79 -4.13 5.26
CA SER A 54 -5.89 -4.29 4.31
C SER A 54 -6.61 -5.64 4.49
N PRO A 55 -7.92 -5.72 4.22
CA PRO A 55 -8.68 -6.98 4.30
C PRO A 55 -8.34 -7.99 3.20
N LEU A 56 -7.57 -7.62 2.17
CA LEU A 56 -7.27 -8.52 1.05
C LEU A 56 -6.21 -9.55 1.45
N LYS A 57 -6.44 -10.83 1.10
CA LYS A 57 -5.62 -12.00 1.44
C LYS A 57 -4.12 -11.76 1.27
N ARG A 58 -3.70 -11.20 0.14
CA ARG A 58 -2.28 -10.88 -0.12
C ARG A 58 -1.65 -9.99 0.95
N ALA A 59 -2.39 -8.99 1.44
CA ALA A 59 -1.94 -8.12 2.52
C ALA A 59 -2.01 -8.83 3.86
N VAL A 60 -3.13 -9.51 4.15
CA VAL A 60 -3.32 -10.28 5.39
C VAL A 60 -2.22 -11.31 5.59
N SER A 61 -1.92 -12.14 4.59
CA SER A 61 -0.85 -13.14 4.68
C SER A 61 0.54 -12.52 4.87
N THR A 62 0.77 -11.32 4.33
CA THR A 62 2.03 -10.59 4.57
C THR A 62 2.08 -10.06 6.01
N ALA A 63 0.97 -9.52 6.52
CA ALA A 63 0.83 -9.02 7.88
C ALA A 63 0.94 -10.13 8.93
N GLU A 64 0.31 -11.29 8.69
CA GLU A 64 0.37 -12.47 9.57
C GLU A 64 1.80 -12.99 9.71
N ALA A 65 2.57 -12.99 8.62
CA ALA A 65 3.99 -13.37 8.68
C ALA A 65 4.77 -12.46 9.63
N ILE A 66 4.55 -11.15 9.57
CA ILE A 66 5.17 -10.17 10.49
C ILE A 66 4.65 -10.39 11.91
N ALA A 67 3.34 -10.40 12.10
CA ALA A 67 2.66 -10.54 13.38
C ALA A 67 3.10 -11.77 14.17
N SER A 68 3.32 -12.90 13.49
CA SER A 68 3.83 -14.13 14.10
C SER A 68 5.16 -13.97 14.84
N ARG A 69 6.02 -13.02 14.42
CA ARG A 69 7.31 -12.73 15.06
C ARG A 69 7.19 -11.83 16.27
N HIS A 70 6.14 -11.01 16.32
CA HIS A 70 5.89 -10.04 17.38
C HIS A 70 4.83 -10.50 18.40
N GLN A 71 4.12 -11.60 18.13
CA GLN A 71 3.01 -12.10 18.96
C GLN A 71 1.89 -11.05 19.12
N LEU A 72 1.67 -10.26 18.06
CA LEU A 72 0.61 -9.25 17.99
C LEU A 72 -0.54 -9.75 17.13
N PRO A 73 -1.78 -9.30 17.37
CA PRO A 73 -2.87 -9.49 16.42
C PRO A 73 -2.64 -8.65 15.16
N VAL A 74 -3.30 -9.05 14.06
CA VAL A 74 -3.45 -8.21 12.87
C VAL A 74 -4.83 -7.58 12.92
N GLU A 75 -4.88 -6.26 12.99
CA GLU A 75 -6.11 -5.50 12.91
C GLU A 75 -6.47 -5.23 11.45
N ILE A 76 -7.68 -5.61 11.05
CA ILE A 76 -8.13 -5.47 9.66
C ILE A 76 -8.81 -4.12 9.47
N ASP A 77 -8.30 -3.33 8.55
CA ASP A 77 -8.84 -2.00 8.22
C ASP A 77 -9.23 -1.91 6.73
N ALA A 78 -10.51 -1.67 6.48
CA ALA A 78 -11.07 -1.53 5.14
C ALA A 78 -10.54 -0.29 4.39
N GLY A 79 -10.15 0.78 5.10
CA GLY A 79 -9.55 1.99 4.52
C GLY A 79 -8.18 1.72 3.88
N LEU A 80 -7.51 0.61 4.24
CA LEU A 80 -6.25 0.17 3.64
C LEU A 80 -6.43 -0.71 2.40
N LYS A 81 -7.66 -0.98 1.93
CA LYS A 81 -7.91 -1.74 0.70
C LYS A 81 -7.31 -1.06 -0.54
N GLU A 82 -6.79 -1.84 -1.50
CA GLU A 82 -6.27 -1.27 -2.75
C GLU A 82 -7.33 -0.46 -3.51
N ILE A 83 -6.87 0.44 -4.36
CA ILE A 83 -7.73 1.25 -5.20
C ILE A 83 -8.74 0.40 -5.98
N SER A 84 -10.01 0.78 -5.97
CA SER A 84 -11.02 0.20 -6.85
C SER A 84 -10.73 0.63 -8.28
N VAL A 85 -10.21 -0.29 -9.09
CA VAL A 85 -9.86 -0.02 -10.50
C VAL A 85 -11.03 -0.24 -11.46
N GLY A 86 -12.17 -0.72 -10.96
CA GLY A 86 -13.40 -0.93 -11.74
C GLY A 86 -13.19 -1.87 -12.92
N GLU A 87 -13.53 -1.39 -14.12
CA GLU A 87 -13.46 -2.17 -15.37
C GLU A 87 -12.05 -2.67 -15.73
N LEU A 88 -11.01 -2.17 -15.06
CA LEU A 88 -9.63 -2.60 -15.26
C LEU A 88 -9.25 -3.90 -14.57
N GLU A 89 -10.03 -4.34 -13.59
CA GLU A 89 -9.68 -5.46 -12.72
C GLU A 89 -9.37 -6.72 -13.55
N GLY A 90 -8.19 -7.31 -13.33
CA GLY A 90 -7.76 -8.54 -13.99
C GLY A 90 -7.33 -8.41 -15.45
N LEU A 91 -7.45 -7.23 -16.07
CA LEU A 91 -6.92 -7.01 -17.40
C LEU A 91 -5.40 -7.13 -17.41
N SER A 92 -4.86 -7.81 -18.42
CA SER A 92 -3.42 -7.75 -18.66
C SER A 92 -3.06 -6.35 -19.13
N VAL A 93 -1.97 -5.80 -18.61
CA VAL A 93 -1.44 -4.50 -19.07
C VAL A 93 -1.11 -4.56 -20.58
N SER A 94 -0.74 -5.73 -21.10
CA SER A 94 -0.47 -5.92 -22.54
C SER A 94 -1.74 -5.98 -23.41
N SER A 95 -2.91 -6.24 -22.81
CA SER A 95 -4.19 -6.32 -23.54
C SER A 95 -4.99 -5.02 -23.52
N LEU A 96 -4.50 -3.97 -22.86
CA LEU A 96 -5.20 -2.69 -22.82
C LEU A 96 -5.28 -2.09 -24.23
N SER A 97 -6.51 -1.75 -24.63
CA SER A 97 -6.74 -1.10 -25.93
C SER A 97 -6.11 0.30 -25.96
N THR A 98 -5.79 0.79 -27.15
CA THR A 98 -5.17 2.12 -27.33
C THR A 98 -6.02 3.24 -26.70
N THR A 99 -7.34 3.17 -26.83
CA THR A 99 -8.28 4.14 -26.22
C THR A 99 -8.20 4.12 -24.70
N PHE A 100 -8.09 2.93 -24.12
CA PHE A 100 -8.00 2.77 -22.67
C PHE A 100 -6.64 3.24 -22.13
N SER A 101 -5.54 2.95 -22.83
CA SER A 101 -4.21 3.49 -22.51
C SER A 101 -4.18 5.02 -22.56
N GLN A 102 -4.87 5.64 -23.53
CA GLN A 102 -5.00 7.09 -23.60
C GLN A 102 -5.84 7.67 -22.45
N PHE A 103 -6.92 6.99 -22.05
CA PHE A 103 -7.67 7.37 -20.86
C PHE A 103 -6.78 7.35 -19.62
N LEU A 104 -6.05 6.25 -19.39
CA LEU A 104 -5.11 6.14 -18.28
C LEU A 104 -4.07 7.26 -18.33
N MET A 105 -3.42 7.51 -19.48
CA MET A 105 -2.48 8.62 -19.61
C MET A 105 -3.09 9.99 -19.29
N ARG A 106 -4.33 10.25 -19.67
CA ARG A 106 -5.03 11.50 -19.31
C ARG A 106 -5.34 11.55 -17.82
N TRP A 107 -5.85 10.46 -17.26
CA TRP A 107 -6.12 10.31 -15.84
C TRP A 107 -4.85 10.59 -15.02
N TRP A 108 -3.71 10.03 -15.44
CA TRP A 108 -2.39 10.32 -14.87
C TRP A 108 -2.00 11.79 -14.97
N ARG A 109 -2.14 12.41 -16.15
CA ARG A 109 -1.78 13.83 -16.37
C ARG A 109 -2.62 14.81 -15.57
N LYS A 110 -3.82 14.41 -15.13
CA LYS A 110 -4.71 15.19 -14.26
C LYS A 110 -4.58 14.81 -12.78
N GLY A 111 -3.52 14.08 -12.39
CA GLY A 111 -3.30 13.66 -11.01
C GLY A 111 -4.33 12.70 -10.45
N GLY A 112 -5.02 11.95 -11.31
CA GLY A 112 -6.02 10.95 -10.93
C GLY A 112 -7.22 11.50 -10.16
N SER A 113 -7.56 12.78 -10.37
CA SER A 113 -8.71 13.43 -9.74
C SER A 113 -10.07 12.92 -10.26
N GLU A 114 -10.09 12.39 -11.48
CA GLU A 114 -11.29 11.77 -12.05
C GLU A 114 -11.44 10.34 -11.53
N ARG A 115 -12.67 9.83 -11.42
CA ARG A 115 -12.88 8.42 -11.06
C ARG A 115 -12.54 7.50 -12.24
N LEU A 116 -11.94 6.35 -11.95
CA LEU A 116 -11.87 5.26 -12.92
C LEU A 116 -13.29 4.75 -13.24
N PRO A 117 -13.58 4.28 -14.48
CA PRO A 117 -14.87 3.68 -14.81
C PRO A 117 -15.20 2.50 -13.89
N GLY A 118 -16.29 2.62 -13.13
CA GLY A 118 -16.68 1.63 -12.11
C GLY A 118 -15.72 1.54 -10.90
N GLY A 119 -14.76 2.46 -10.79
CA GLY A 119 -13.73 2.51 -9.76
C GLY A 119 -13.77 3.79 -8.95
N GLU A 120 -12.70 4.09 -8.22
CA GLU A 120 -12.52 5.32 -7.44
C GLU A 120 -11.43 6.23 -8.03
N SER A 121 -11.34 7.45 -7.52
CA SER A 121 -10.27 8.41 -7.81
C SER A 121 -9.11 8.29 -6.81
N LEU A 122 -7.95 8.89 -7.12
CA LEU A 122 -6.84 8.96 -6.16
C LEU A 122 -7.17 9.82 -4.94
N VAL A 123 -8.05 10.82 -5.10
CA VAL A 123 -8.49 11.68 -4.00
C VAL A 123 -9.31 10.87 -2.99
N GLU A 124 -10.30 10.11 -3.47
CA GLU A 124 -11.12 9.23 -2.61
C GLU A 124 -10.27 8.17 -1.91
N LEU A 125 -9.32 7.58 -2.63
CA LEU A 125 -8.33 6.65 -2.08
C LEU A 125 -7.51 7.30 -0.96
N GLN A 126 -7.00 8.51 -1.20
CA GLN A 126 -6.20 9.26 -0.23
C GLN A 126 -7.00 9.60 1.02
N GLU A 127 -8.23 10.09 0.87
CA GLU A 127 -9.10 10.43 1.98
C GLU A 127 -9.40 9.21 2.86
N ARG A 128 -9.84 8.09 2.26
CA ARG A 128 -10.20 6.89 3.04
C ARG A 128 -9.00 6.20 3.68
N SER A 129 -7.84 6.22 3.02
CA SER A 129 -6.63 5.62 3.58
C SER A 129 -6.02 6.49 4.66
N TRP A 130 -6.11 7.82 4.53
CA TRP A 130 -5.68 8.74 5.59
C TRP A 130 -6.56 8.64 6.83
N ALA A 131 -7.88 8.47 6.66
CA ALA A 131 -8.80 8.28 7.78
C ALA A 131 -8.47 7.05 8.65
N SER A 132 -7.79 6.04 8.09
CA SER A 132 -7.24 4.90 8.83
C SER A 132 -5.97 5.24 9.62
N ILE A 133 -5.14 6.16 9.10
CA ILE A 133 -3.82 6.48 9.67
C ILE A 133 -3.91 7.59 10.72
N GLU A 134 -4.78 8.58 10.51
CA GLU A 134 -4.88 9.78 11.35
C GLU A 134 -5.15 9.48 12.83
N PRO A 135 -6.06 8.56 13.21
CA PRO A 135 -6.28 8.22 14.62
C PRO A 135 -5.03 7.65 15.30
N LEU A 136 -4.25 6.85 14.56
CA LEU A 136 -3.06 6.16 15.07
C LEU A 136 -1.97 7.14 15.49
N LEU A 137 -1.92 8.33 14.87
CA LEU A 137 -0.95 9.38 15.23
C LEU A 137 -1.06 9.79 16.71
N ALA A 138 -2.28 9.82 17.23
CA ALA A 138 -2.53 10.13 18.64
C ALA A 138 -2.36 8.89 19.53
N GLU A 139 -2.86 7.74 19.09
CA GLU A 139 -2.84 6.48 19.86
C GLU A 139 -1.42 5.93 20.06
N HIS A 140 -0.54 6.13 19.08
CA HIS A 140 0.82 5.61 19.06
C HIS A 140 1.87 6.73 18.96
N LYS A 141 1.67 7.84 19.69
CA LYS A 141 2.54 9.03 19.62
C LYS A 141 4.03 8.71 19.65
N ASP A 142 4.47 7.79 20.52
CA ASP A 142 5.88 7.38 20.66
C ASP A 142 6.14 5.94 20.17
N GLY A 143 5.14 5.33 19.53
CA GLY A 143 5.17 3.94 19.08
C GLY A 143 5.50 3.77 17.60
N THR A 144 5.63 2.51 17.20
CA THR A 144 5.84 2.04 15.83
C THR A 144 4.65 1.20 15.38
N VAL A 145 3.99 1.63 14.31
CA VAL A 145 2.88 0.91 13.68
C VAL A 145 3.33 0.36 12.34
N VAL A 146 3.02 -0.90 12.05
CA VAL A 146 3.16 -1.48 10.71
C VAL A 146 1.80 -1.46 10.03
N ALA A 147 1.72 -0.87 8.84
CA ALA A 147 0.53 -0.90 8.00
C ALA A 147 0.82 -1.64 6.70
N VAL A 148 0.19 -2.81 6.53
CA VAL A 148 0.34 -3.66 5.34
C VAL A 148 -0.77 -3.38 4.35
N SER A 149 -0.39 -2.92 3.16
CA SER A 149 -1.33 -2.45 2.14
C SER A 149 -0.77 -2.66 0.73
N HIS A 150 -1.11 -1.76 -0.19
CA HIS A 150 -0.97 -1.93 -1.63
C HIS A 150 -0.32 -0.71 -2.28
N TYR A 151 -0.11 -0.78 -3.59
CA TYR A 151 0.73 0.16 -4.31
C TYR A 151 0.22 1.59 -4.20
N PHE A 152 -1.04 1.82 -4.56
CA PHE A 152 -1.58 3.18 -4.60
C PHE A 152 -1.90 3.70 -3.21
N VAL A 153 -2.32 2.84 -2.30
CA VAL A 153 -2.62 3.21 -0.90
C VAL A 153 -1.38 3.75 -0.20
N ILE A 154 -0.24 3.07 -0.32
CA ILE A 154 1.02 3.51 0.31
C ILE A 154 1.44 4.89 -0.21
N LEU A 155 1.38 5.08 -1.53
CA LEU A 155 1.70 6.38 -2.13
C LEU A 155 0.70 7.46 -1.71
N ALA A 156 -0.59 7.15 -1.64
CA ALA A 156 -1.62 8.09 -1.22
C ALA A 156 -1.39 8.58 0.23
N ILE A 157 -1.05 7.66 1.15
CA ILE A 157 -0.69 7.97 2.54
C ILE A 157 0.57 8.85 2.59
N ILE A 158 1.64 8.47 1.89
CA ILE A 158 2.89 9.25 1.87
C ILE A 158 2.64 10.67 1.34
N PHE A 159 1.89 10.79 0.25
CA PHE A 159 1.62 12.09 -0.36
C PHE A 159 0.75 12.96 0.54
N LYS A 160 -0.23 12.37 1.23
CA LYS A 160 -1.06 13.09 2.20
C LYS A 160 -0.24 13.57 3.38
N ALA A 161 0.59 12.70 3.96
CA ALA A 161 1.43 13.05 5.10
C ALA A 161 2.37 14.20 4.74
N LEU A 162 3.02 14.15 3.57
CA LEU A 162 4.02 15.14 3.16
C LEU A 162 3.44 16.37 2.44
N ASP A 163 2.11 16.51 2.35
CA ASP A 163 1.43 17.56 1.59
C ASP A 163 1.93 17.68 0.13
N LEU A 164 2.14 16.53 -0.52
CA LEU A 164 2.62 16.46 -1.89
C LEU A 164 1.46 16.42 -2.90
N PRO A 165 1.58 17.15 -4.03
CA PRO A 165 0.57 17.09 -5.09
C PRO A 165 0.46 15.70 -5.74
N LEU A 166 -0.76 15.16 -5.84
CA LEU A 166 -1.02 13.80 -6.35
C LEU A 166 -0.61 13.57 -7.82
N ASP A 167 -0.43 14.61 -8.62
CA ASP A 167 0.05 14.52 -10.00
C ASP A 167 1.52 14.05 -10.11
N TYR A 168 2.27 14.06 -9.01
CA TYR A 168 3.61 13.44 -8.96
C TYR A 168 3.58 11.93 -8.65
N LEU A 169 2.45 11.35 -8.24
CA LEU A 169 2.37 9.96 -7.77
C LEU A 169 2.92 8.95 -8.79
N ALA A 170 2.67 9.19 -10.07
CA ALA A 170 3.14 8.34 -11.18
C ALA A 170 4.68 8.24 -11.29
N LYS A 171 5.42 9.15 -10.66
CA LYS A 171 6.90 9.16 -10.66
C LYS A 171 7.50 8.25 -9.60
N PHE A 172 6.66 7.69 -8.71
CA PHE A 172 7.08 6.85 -7.60
C PHE A 172 6.70 5.41 -7.87
N LYS A 173 7.54 4.50 -7.39
CA LYS A 173 7.36 3.05 -7.50
C LYS A 173 7.47 2.41 -6.14
N VAL A 174 6.53 1.52 -5.83
CA VAL A 174 6.56 0.66 -4.64
C VAL A 174 6.57 -0.79 -5.11
N ASP A 175 7.60 -1.55 -4.78
CA ASP A 175 7.77 -2.94 -5.18
C ASP A 175 7.07 -3.89 -4.19
N PRO A 176 6.66 -5.12 -4.61
CA PRO A 176 6.11 -6.09 -3.69
C PRO A 176 7.09 -6.41 -2.55
N GLY A 177 6.62 -6.41 -1.30
CA GLY A 177 7.46 -6.47 -0.10
C GLY A 177 8.21 -5.17 0.23
N GLY A 178 8.10 -4.14 -0.61
CA GLY A 178 8.76 -2.86 -0.39
C GLY A 178 8.30 -2.17 0.89
N VAL A 179 9.27 -1.62 1.62
CA VAL A 179 9.06 -0.91 2.88
C VAL A 179 9.30 0.58 2.71
N SER A 180 8.37 1.39 3.19
CA SER A 180 8.55 2.84 3.33
C SER A 180 8.29 3.24 4.77
N ILE A 181 9.02 4.23 5.28
CA ILE A 181 8.94 4.63 6.69
C ILE A 181 8.68 6.12 6.77
N LEU A 182 7.58 6.48 7.44
CA LEU A 182 7.26 7.84 7.85
C LEU A 182 7.53 8.00 9.35
N GLU A 183 8.20 9.08 9.72
CA GLU A 183 8.35 9.52 11.11
C GLU A 183 7.53 10.79 11.32
N PHE A 184 6.69 10.80 12.35
CA PHE A 184 5.84 11.92 12.74
C PHE A 184 6.34 12.48 14.06
N GLU A 185 6.88 13.68 14.02
CA GLU A 185 7.48 14.41 15.14
C GLU A 185 6.89 15.83 15.23
N ASP A 186 7.29 16.62 16.24
CA ASP A 186 6.78 17.98 16.47
C ASP A 186 7.04 18.94 15.28
N TYR A 187 8.05 18.66 14.46
CA TYR A 187 8.36 19.43 13.25
C TYR A 187 7.58 18.95 12.00
N GLY A 188 6.67 18.00 12.17
CA GLY A 188 5.88 17.40 11.09
C GLY A 188 6.45 16.07 10.56
N PRO A 189 5.79 15.50 9.53
CA PRO A 189 6.14 14.20 8.99
C PRO A 189 7.39 14.22 8.10
N ARG A 190 8.16 13.12 8.13
CA ARG A 190 9.31 12.87 7.24
C ARG A 190 9.29 11.46 6.67
N LEU A 191 9.59 11.34 5.38
CA LEU A 191 9.86 10.05 4.74
C LEU A 191 11.35 9.73 4.88
N VAL A 192 11.68 8.77 5.75
CA VAL A 192 13.07 8.42 6.09
C VAL A 192 13.58 7.19 5.33
N ALA A 193 12.68 6.39 4.79
CA ALA A 193 12.98 5.31 3.85
C ALA A 193 11.83 5.18 2.84
N PHE A 194 12.16 4.87 1.59
CA PHE A 194 11.19 4.70 0.53
C PHE A 194 11.50 3.45 -0.31
N ASN A 195 10.51 2.56 -0.39
CA ASN A 195 10.57 1.34 -1.20
C ASN A 195 11.84 0.49 -0.99
N ASP A 196 12.25 0.32 0.27
CA ASP A 196 13.39 -0.53 0.62
C ASP A 196 13.02 -2.01 0.48
N THR A 197 13.84 -2.74 -0.28
CA THR A 197 13.75 -4.19 -0.50
C THR A 197 15.11 -4.86 -0.27
N SER A 198 16.03 -4.21 0.45
CA SER A 198 17.42 -4.66 0.60
C SER A 198 17.64 -5.74 1.67
N TYR A 199 16.58 -6.15 2.37
CA TYR A 199 16.60 -7.09 3.49
C TYR A 199 16.66 -8.58 3.11
#